data_AF-A0A7W7AK44-F1
#
_entry.id   AF-A0A7W7AK44-F1
#
_cell.length_a   1.000
_cell.length_b   1.000
_cell.length_c   1.000
_cell.angle_alpha   90.00
_cell.angle_beta   90.00
_cell.angle_gamma   90.00
#
_symmetry.space_group_name_H-M   'P 1'
#
loop_
_entity.id
_entity.type
_entity.pdbx_description
1 polymer ?
#
loop_
_entity_poly.entity_id
_entity_poly.type
_entity_poly.pdbx_seq_one_letter_code
_entity_poly.pdbx_strand_id
1 'polypeptide(L)'
;MRRKKTSVRDVLRRAALPAAVFVVLAFFGAYAVAGPNGVLAYGDYKRQLAKRERDYAVLDKQRTVLRNRVALLDPDHANPDMVDEMVRKELNVAHPDEMIVPLNK
;
A
#
# COMPACT_ATOMS: atom_id res chain seq x y z
N MET A 1 58.02 7.49 45.66
CA MET A 1 56.92 7.36 44.66
C MET A 1 56.71 8.69 43.95
N ARG A 2 57.01 8.80 42.65
CA ARG A 2 56.91 10.05 41.89
C ARG A 2 55.55 10.12 41.20
N ARG A 3 54.63 10.94 41.71
CA ARG A 3 53.27 11.12 41.15
C ARG A 3 53.40 11.84 39.79
N LYS A 4 53.26 11.11 38.68
CA LYS A 4 53.22 11.74 37.35
C LYS A 4 51.99 12.66 37.29
N LYS A 5 52.20 13.96 37.10
CA LYS A 5 51.13 14.93 36.84
C LYS A 5 50.56 14.63 35.45
N THR A 6 49.37 14.04 35.37
CA THR A 6 48.67 13.85 34.10
C THR A 6 48.30 15.21 33.53
N SER A 7 48.74 15.48 32.30
CA SER A 7 48.40 16.70 31.59
C SER A 7 46.97 16.62 31.05
N VAL A 8 46.29 17.75 30.97
CA VAL A 8 44.95 17.86 30.36
C VAL A 8 44.93 17.27 28.94
N ARG A 9 46.05 17.37 28.20
CA ARG A 9 46.22 16.77 26.86
C ARG A 9 46.17 15.24 26.88
N ASP A 10 46.69 14.59 27.92
CA ASP A 10 46.69 13.13 28.04
C ASP A 10 45.28 12.60 28.36
N VAL A 11 44.52 13.36 29.14
CA VAL A 11 43.10 13.08 29.43
C VAL A 11 42.26 13.23 28.16
N LEU A 12 42.45 14.32 27.41
CA LEU A 12 41.76 14.54 26.13
C LEU A 12 42.07 13.45 25.10
N ARG A 13 43.33 13.02 24.97
CA ARG A 13 43.70 11.92 24.05
C ARG A 13 43.04 10.60 24.42
N ARG A 14 42.93 10.27 25.72
CA ARG A 14 42.24 9.07 26.18
C ARG A 14 40.72 9.15 26.01
N ALA A 15 40.15 10.34 26.15
CA ALA A 15 38.70 10.56 26.01
C ALA A 15 38.23 10.71 24.55
N ALA A 16 39.14 10.95 23.60
CA ALA A 16 38.79 11.18 22.20
C ALA A 16 38.05 9.99 21.56
N LEU A 17 38.55 8.77 21.78
CA LEU A 17 37.95 7.53 21.27
C LEU A 17 36.53 7.28 21.80
N PRO A 18 36.29 7.26 23.13
CA PRO A 18 34.94 7.08 23.65
C PRO A 18 34.01 8.23 23.27
N ALA A 19 34.49 9.48 23.24
CA ALA A 19 33.69 10.62 22.78
C ALA A 19 33.24 10.46 21.32
N ALA A 20 34.14 10.03 20.43
CA ALA A 20 33.78 9.75 19.04
C ALA A 20 32.71 8.66 18.92
N VAL A 21 32.82 7.58 19.71
CA VAL A 21 31.79 6.53 19.76
C VAL A 21 30.45 7.09 20.20
N PHE A 22 30.41 7.92 21.25
CA PHE A 22 29.16 8.55 21.70
C PHE A 22 28.53 9.45 20.64
N VAL A 23 29.33 10.22 19.90
CA VAL A 23 28.84 11.06 18.80
C VAL A 23 28.20 10.21 17.71
N VAL A 24 28.87 9.11 17.32
CA VAL A 24 28.32 8.18 16.33
C VAL A 24 27.01 7.56 16.83
N LEU A 25 26.97 7.12 18.09
CA LEU A 25 25.78 6.52 18.68
C LEU A 25 24.62 7.50 18.75
N ALA A 26 24.89 8.75 19.13
CA ALA A 26 23.90 9.82 19.17
C ALA A 26 23.37 10.15 17.77
N PHE A 27 24.25 10.19 16.76
CA PHE A 27 23.85 10.39 15.37
C PHE A 27 22.91 9.29 14.89
N PHE A 28 23.27 8.02 15.09
CA PHE A 28 22.40 6.89 14.71
C PHE A 28 21.12 6.84 15.52
N GLY A 29 21.16 7.15 16.81
CA GLY A 29 19.96 7.25 17.66
C GLY A 29 19.00 8.33 17.15
N ALA A 30 19.51 9.53 16.87
CA ALA A 30 18.71 10.62 16.32
C ALA A 30 18.15 10.26 14.92
N TYR A 31 18.96 9.65 14.07
CA TYR A 31 18.55 9.20 12.73
C TYR A 31 17.51 8.07 12.78
N ALA A 32 17.59 7.16 13.76
CA ALA A 32 16.59 6.12 13.95
C ALA A 32 15.23 6.68 14.42
N VAL A 33 15.21 7.84 15.07
CA VAL A 33 13.97 8.50 15.51
C VAL A 33 13.40 9.39 14.42
N ALA A 34 14.21 10.33 13.92
CA ALA A 34 13.79 11.40 13.00
C ALA A 34 14.13 11.13 11.53
N GLY A 35 14.78 10.02 11.21
CA GLY A 35 15.06 9.63 9.84
C GLY A 35 13.79 9.22 9.08
N PRO A 36 13.89 9.10 7.75
CA PRO A 36 12.75 8.80 6.87
C PRO A 36 12.11 7.42 7.16
N ASN A 37 12.90 6.44 7.63
CA ASN A 37 12.42 5.14 8.08
C ASN A 37 12.38 5.03 9.62
N GLY A 38 12.42 6.17 10.31
CA GLY A 38 12.48 6.22 11.76
C GLY A 38 11.15 5.93 12.42
N VAL A 39 11.18 5.88 13.76
CA VAL A 39 9.99 5.61 14.58
C VAL A 39 8.88 6.62 14.34
N LEU A 40 9.21 7.89 14.07
CA LEU A 40 8.22 8.92 13.78
C LEU A 40 7.48 8.68 12.45
N ALA A 41 8.16 8.15 11.44
CA ALA A 41 7.57 7.87 10.14
C ALA A 41 6.66 6.62 10.15
N TYR A 42 6.80 5.75 11.15
CA TYR A 42 6.04 4.50 11.27
C TYR A 42 4.52 4.70 11.26
N GLY A 43 4.03 5.79 11.86
CA GLY A 43 2.60 6.12 11.85
C GLY A 43 2.08 6.42 10.44
N ASP A 44 2.87 7.14 9.63
CA ASP A 44 2.50 7.47 8.26
C ASP A 44 2.59 6.26 7.33
N TYR A 45 3.56 5.36 7.55
CA TYR A 45 3.61 4.08 6.85
C TYR A 45 2.37 3.23 7.14
N LYS A 46 1.94 3.13 8.41
CA LYS A 46 0.70 2.41 8.76
C LYS A 46 -0.53 3.01 8.08
N ARG A 47 -0.63 4.34 8.04
CA ARG A 47 -1.74 5.03 7.36
C ARG A 47 -1.74 4.78 5.85
N GLN A 48 -0.56 4.83 5.22
CA GLN A 48 -0.41 4.52 3.80
C GLN A 48 -0.74 3.05 3.51
N LEU A 49 -0.28 2.12 4.35
CA LEU A 49 -0.60 0.70 4.22
C LEU A 49 -2.11 0.48 4.30
N ALA A 50 -2.78 1.03 5.31
CA ALA A 50 -4.23 0.92 5.47
C ALA A 50 -5.00 1.51 4.28
N LYS A 51 -4.51 2.61 3.69
CA LYS A 51 -5.10 3.19 2.47
C LYS A 51 -4.96 2.23 1.29
N ARG A 52 -3.74 1.74 1.03
CA ARG A 52 -3.47 0.82 -0.08
C ARG A 52 -4.25 -0.48 0.05
N GLU A 53 -4.43 -0.98 1.26
CA GLU A 53 -5.17 -2.20 1.52
C GLU A 53 -6.69 -2.03 1.28
N ARG A 54 -7.24 -0.85 1.58
CA ARG A 54 -8.62 -0.50 1.18
C ARG A 54 -8.76 -0.43 -0.34
N ASP A 55 -7.84 0.25 -1.00
CA ASP A 55 -7.84 0.36 -2.46
C ASP A 55 -7.77 -1.04 -3.10
N TYR A 56 -6.88 -1.91 -2.57
CA TYR A 56 -6.75 -3.29 -3.00
C TYR A 56 -8.05 -4.07 -2.82
N ALA A 57 -8.71 -3.97 -1.66
CA ALA A 57 -9.96 -4.68 -1.40
C ALA A 57 -11.09 -4.26 -2.36
N VAL A 58 -11.14 -2.99 -2.77
CA VAL A 58 -12.11 -2.51 -3.77
C VAL A 58 -11.80 -3.09 -5.15
N LEU A 59 -10.53 -3.02 -5.57
CA LEU A 59 -10.11 -3.54 -6.87
C LEU A 59 -10.28 -5.06 -6.98
N ASP A 60 -9.98 -5.80 -5.91
CA ASP A 60 -10.13 -7.26 -5.88
C ASP A 60 -11.61 -7.67 -5.99
N LYS A 61 -12.52 -6.94 -5.34
CA LYS A 61 -13.97 -7.13 -5.54
C LYS A 61 -14.40 -6.88 -6.98
N GLN A 62 -13.91 -5.82 -7.61
CA GLN A 62 -14.23 -5.56 -9.03
C GLN A 62 -13.69 -6.67 -9.94
N ARG A 63 -12.46 -7.12 -9.67
CA ARG A 63 -11.81 -8.20 -10.42
C ARG A 63 -12.58 -9.51 -10.29
N THR A 64 -13.06 -9.85 -9.10
CA THR A 64 -13.83 -11.09 -8.88
C THR A 64 -15.17 -11.07 -9.59
N VAL A 65 -15.89 -9.94 -9.57
CA VAL A 65 -17.13 -9.77 -10.35
C VAL A 65 -16.86 -9.90 -11.84
N LEU A 66 -15.82 -9.25 -12.35
CA LEU A 66 -15.49 -9.30 -13.78
C LEU A 66 -15.07 -10.71 -14.20
N ARG A 67 -14.27 -11.40 -13.38
CA ARG A 67 -13.89 -12.80 -13.62
C ARG A 67 -15.11 -13.72 -13.68
N ASN A 68 -16.11 -13.51 -12.82
CA ASN A 68 -17.35 -14.27 -12.87
C ASN A 68 -18.10 -14.04 -14.19
N ARG A 69 -18.23 -12.76 -14.62
CA ARG A 69 -18.87 -12.43 -15.90
C ARG A 69 -18.14 -13.04 -17.09
N VAL A 70 -16.81 -12.98 -17.12
CA VAL A 70 -16.01 -13.59 -18.19
C VAL A 70 -16.23 -15.10 -18.23
N ALA A 71 -16.24 -15.78 -17.07
CA ALA A 71 -16.50 -17.21 -17.01
C ALA A 71 -17.91 -17.58 -17.50
N LEU A 72 -18.90 -16.72 -17.27
CA LEU A 72 -20.27 -16.91 -17.76
C LEU A 72 -20.43 -16.56 -19.26
N LEU A 73 -19.47 -15.88 -19.88
CA LEU A 73 -19.42 -15.56 -21.32
C LEU A 73 -18.46 -16.47 -22.10
N ASP A 74 -18.04 -17.60 -21.51
CA ASP A 74 -17.13 -18.54 -22.16
C ASP A 74 -17.74 -19.04 -23.49
N PRO A 75 -17.09 -18.84 -24.66
CA PRO A 75 -17.65 -19.19 -25.96
C PRO A 75 -17.98 -20.69 -26.12
N ASP A 76 -17.37 -21.57 -25.33
CA ASP A 76 -17.69 -23.00 -25.38
C ASP A 76 -18.99 -23.34 -24.62
N HIS A 77 -19.36 -22.55 -23.60
CA HIS A 77 -20.54 -22.77 -22.74
C HIS A 77 -21.12 -21.44 -22.20
N ALA A 78 -21.42 -20.50 -23.08
CA ALA A 78 -21.90 -19.17 -22.68
C ALA A 78 -23.30 -19.28 -22.07
N ASN A 79 -23.54 -18.55 -20.97
CA ASN A 79 -24.86 -18.53 -20.35
C ASN A 79 -25.86 -17.80 -21.27
N PRO A 80 -26.92 -18.48 -21.74
CA PRO A 80 -27.86 -17.91 -22.71
C PRO A 80 -28.60 -16.69 -22.19
N ASP A 81 -28.98 -16.66 -20.90
CA ASP A 81 -29.69 -15.52 -20.30
C ASP A 81 -28.81 -14.27 -20.27
N MET A 82 -27.52 -14.45 -19.99
CA MET A 82 -26.58 -13.33 -19.89
C MET A 82 -26.16 -12.80 -21.28
N VAL A 83 -26.08 -13.67 -22.28
CA VAL A 83 -25.89 -13.26 -23.69
C VAL A 83 -27.11 -12.45 -24.16
N ASP A 84 -28.32 -12.92 -23.88
CA ASP A 84 -29.56 -12.22 -24.25
C ASP A 84 -29.67 -10.85 -23.57
N GLU A 85 -29.34 -10.76 -22.27
CA GLU A 85 -29.28 -9.47 -21.56
C GLU A 85 -28.27 -8.49 -22.18
N MET A 86 -27.05 -8.95 -22.53
CA MET A 86 -26.04 -8.08 -23.16
C MET A 86 -26.46 -7.63 -24.56
N VAL A 87 -27.04 -8.51 -25.36
CA VAL A 87 -27.52 -8.20 -26.71
C VAL A 87 -28.61 -7.12 -26.64
N ARG A 88 -29.57 -7.27 -25.73
CA ARG A 88 -30.61 -6.24 -25.51
C ARG A 88 -30.03 -4.91 -25.04
N LYS A 89 -29.07 -4.94 -24.12
CA LYS A 89 -28.49 -3.73 -23.53
C LYS A 89 -27.56 -2.98 -24.48
N GLU A 90 -26.65 -3.68 -25.17
CA GLU A 90 -25.59 -3.07 -25.97
C GLU A 90 -26.01 -2.85 -27.42
N LEU A 91 -26.87 -3.70 -27.97
CA LEU A 91 -27.31 -3.63 -29.37
C LEU A 91 -28.75 -3.12 -29.53
N ASN A 92 -29.48 -2.90 -28.42
CA ASN A 92 -30.86 -2.41 -28.39
C ASN A 92 -31.81 -3.20 -29.31
N VAL A 93 -31.53 -4.48 -29.51
CA VAL A 93 -32.36 -5.42 -30.26
C VAL A 93 -33.25 -6.16 -29.29
N ALA A 94 -34.55 -6.17 -29.58
CA ALA A 94 -35.57 -6.94 -28.87
C ALA A 94 -36.07 -8.07 -29.77
N HIS A 95 -36.53 -9.17 -29.18
CA HIS A 95 -37.15 -10.23 -29.98
C HIS A 95 -38.42 -9.66 -30.65
N PRO A 96 -38.76 -10.03 -31.89
CA PRO A 96 -39.96 -9.55 -32.58
C PRO A 96 -41.28 -9.73 -31.80
N ASP A 97 -41.30 -10.58 -30.78
CA ASP A 97 -42.47 -10.90 -29.95
C ASP A 97 -42.50 -10.12 -28.60
N GLU A 98 -41.56 -9.20 -28.38
CA GLU A 98 -41.41 -8.47 -27.11
C GLU A 98 -42.03 -7.07 -27.15
N MET A 99 -42.79 -6.72 -26.10
CA MET A 99 -43.37 -5.38 -25.93
C MET A 99 -42.50 -4.50 -25.03
N ILE A 100 -42.07 -3.34 -25.55
CA ILE A 100 -41.33 -2.33 -24.79
C ILE A 100 -42.33 -1.46 -24.01
N VAL A 101 -42.28 -1.52 -22.67
CA VAL A 101 -43.10 -0.66 -21.80
C VAL A 101 -42.30 0.58 -21.42
N PRO A 102 -42.66 1.79 -21.89
CA PRO A 102 -41.99 3.02 -21.48
C PRO A 102 -42.33 3.32 -20.01
N LEU A 103 -41.30 3.43 -19.17
CA LEU A 103 -41.44 3.91 -17.80
C LEU A 103 -41.67 5.43 -17.84
N ASN A 104 -42.89 5.85 -17.53
CA ASN A 104 -43.21 7.26 -17.34
C ASN A 104 -42.49 7.76 -16.07
N LYS A 105 -41.84 8.93 -16.17
CA LYS A 105 -41.13 9.56 -15.03
C LYS A 105 -42.06 9.87 -13.87
#